data_AF-A0A916DES2-F1
#
_entry.id   AF-A0A916DES2-F1
#
_cell.length_a   1.000
_cell.length_b   1.000
_cell.length_c   1.000
_cell.angle_alpha   90.00
_cell.angle_beta   90.00
_cell.angle_gamma   90.00
#
_symmetry.space_group_name_H-M   'P 1'
#
loop_
_entity.id
_entity.type
_entity.pdbx_description
1 polymer ?
#
loop_
_entity_poly.entity_id
_entity_poly.type
_entity_poly.pdbx_seq_one_letter_code
_entity_poly.pdbx_strand_id
1 'polypeptide(L)'
;MRTKRKPRTNVASLRDIPNVGPATERDLHRLGIRTPAGLIGRDGIVLYRRLCQITGVRYDPCCADVFIAVVDYMNGAPAAPWFRYTARRKALMPPPAPAKKRPSSRPKARPTRPTAARASHPRATSS
;
A
#
# COMPACT_ATOMS: atom_id res chain seq x y z
N MET A 1 -23.31 8.40 -18.51
CA MET A 1 -24.52 8.22 -17.68
C MET A 1 -24.18 8.49 -16.21
N ARG A 2 -24.73 9.53 -15.58
CA ARG A 2 -24.65 9.72 -14.13
C ARG A 2 -25.69 8.80 -13.49
N THR A 3 -25.27 7.72 -12.84
CA THR A 3 -26.17 6.94 -12.00
C THR A 3 -26.66 7.84 -10.86
N LYS A 4 -27.97 8.13 -10.85
CA LYS A 4 -28.64 8.80 -9.71
C LYS A 4 -28.34 7.98 -8.45
N ARG A 5 -27.70 8.59 -7.46
CA ARG A 5 -27.38 7.93 -6.18
C ARG A 5 -28.68 7.60 -5.46
N LYS A 6 -28.92 6.32 -5.18
CA LYS A 6 -30.14 5.89 -4.49
C LYS A 6 -30.07 6.28 -3.00
N PRO A 7 -31.20 6.65 -2.37
CA PRO A 7 -31.27 6.72 -0.91
C PRO A 7 -30.96 5.34 -0.33
N ARG A 8 -30.39 5.28 0.88
CA ARG A 8 -29.95 4.03 1.52
C ARG A 8 -31.03 2.96 1.61
N THR A 9 -32.29 3.38 1.75
CA THR A 9 -33.48 2.52 1.76
C THR A 9 -33.72 1.76 0.44
N ASN A 10 -33.03 2.14 -0.63
CA ASN A 10 -33.13 1.54 -1.96
C ASN A 10 -31.78 0.99 -2.47
N VAL A 11 -30.83 0.72 -1.56
CA VAL A 11 -29.55 0.08 -1.91
C VAL A 11 -29.76 -1.43 -1.89
N ALA A 12 -30.00 -2.01 -3.08
CA ALA A 12 -30.26 -3.44 -3.24
C ALA A 12 -28.99 -4.23 -3.54
N SER A 13 -27.98 -3.60 -4.15
CA SER A 13 -26.71 -4.23 -4.54
C SER A 13 -25.51 -3.42 -4.05
N LEU A 14 -24.33 -4.05 -4.01
CA LEU A 14 -23.09 -3.36 -3.64
C LEU A 14 -22.77 -2.20 -4.59
N ARG A 15 -23.08 -2.33 -5.89
CA ARG A 15 -22.86 -1.28 -6.91
C ARG A 15 -23.79 -0.07 -6.76
N ASP A 16 -24.87 -0.17 -5.97
CA ASP A 16 -25.70 0.98 -5.65
C ASP A 16 -25.02 1.92 -4.61
N ILE A 17 -23.98 1.44 -3.91
CA ILE A 17 -23.24 2.21 -2.91
C ILE A 17 -22.25 3.17 -3.59
N PRO A 18 -22.18 4.45 -3.16
CA PRO A 18 -21.17 5.38 -3.66
C PRO A 18 -19.75 4.83 -3.52
N ASN A 19 -18.90 5.10 -4.52
CA ASN A 19 -17.50 4.63 -4.61
C ASN A 19 -17.34 3.14 -4.93
N VAL A 20 -18.42 2.36 -5.07
CA VAL A 20 -18.32 0.95 -5.44
C VAL A 20 -18.45 0.78 -6.95
N GLY A 21 -17.32 0.46 -7.60
CA GLY A 21 -17.27 -0.04 -8.96
C GLY A 21 -17.08 -1.57 -9.02
N PRO A 22 -17.01 -2.17 -10.21
CA PRO A 22 -16.81 -3.62 -10.37
C PRO A 22 -15.56 -4.17 -9.65
N ALA A 23 -14.48 -3.39 -9.61
CA ALA A 23 -13.25 -3.77 -8.90
C ALA A 23 -13.49 -3.85 -7.38
N THR A 24 -14.07 -2.79 -6.80
CA THR A 24 -14.39 -2.73 -5.36
C THR A 24 -15.38 -3.81 -4.95
N GLU A 25 -16.40 -4.09 -5.77
CA GLU A 25 -17.35 -5.18 -5.51
C GLU A 25 -16.65 -6.55 -5.46
N ARG A 26 -15.75 -6.83 -6.41
CA ARG A 26 -14.96 -8.06 -6.40
C ARG A 26 -14.09 -8.17 -5.15
N ASP A 27 -13.51 -7.07 -4.70
CA ASP A 27 -12.73 -7.05 -3.46
C ASP A 27 -13.61 -7.29 -2.22
N LEU A 28 -14.83 -6.75 -2.18
CA LEU A 28 -15.81 -7.05 -1.13
C LEU A 28 -16.24 -8.53 -1.15
N HIS A 29 -16.43 -9.11 -2.34
CA HIS A 29 -16.71 -10.54 -2.48
C HIS A 29 -15.57 -11.42 -1.94
N ARG A 30 -14.31 -11.04 -2.17
CA ARG A 30 -13.13 -11.74 -1.58
C ARG A 30 -13.13 -11.67 -0.05
N LEU A 31 -13.68 -10.60 0.52
CA LEU A 31 -13.86 -10.43 1.96
C LEU A 31 -15.10 -11.15 2.52
N GLY A 32 -15.85 -11.87 1.67
CA GLY A 32 -17.09 -12.58 2.05
C GLY A 32 -18.31 -11.67 2.16
N ILE A 33 -18.23 -10.42 1.70
CA ILE A 33 -19.32 -9.43 1.77
C ILE A 33 -20.02 -9.40 0.42
N ARG A 34 -21.22 -9.96 0.34
CA ARG A 34 -22.02 -10.04 -0.91
C ARG A 34 -23.22 -9.10 -0.94
N THR A 35 -23.58 -8.53 0.21
CA THR A 35 -24.75 -7.65 0.34
C THR A 35 -24.38 -6.33 1.01
N PRO A 36 -25.10 -5.23 0.71
CA PRO A 36 -24.90 -3.95 1.40
C PRO A 36 -24.99 -4.05 2.92
N ALA A 37 -25.94 -4.83 3.44
CA ALA A 37 -26.12 -5.04 4.88
C ALA A 37 -24.89 -5.65 5.55
N GLY A 38 -24.10 -6.47 4.83
CA GLY A 38 -22.87 -7.07 5.36
C GLY A 38 -21.75 -6.06 5.68
N LEU A 39 -21.89 -4.80 5.28
CA LEU A 39 -20.96 -3.71 5.60
C LEU A 39 -21.29 -2.99 6.92
N ILE A 40 -22.53 -3.10 7.40
CA ILE A 40 -23.00 -2.41 8.61
C ILE A 40 -22.19 -2.91 9.82
N GLY A 41 -21.68 -1.97 10.62
CA GLY A 41 -20.86 -2.28 11.80
C GLY A 41 -19.46 -2.82 11.51
N ARG A 42 -19.03 -2.91 10.24
CA ARG A 42 -17.64 -3.25 9.89
C ARG A 42 -16.71 -2.05 10.08
N ASP A 43 -15.41 -2.30 10.04
CA ASP A 43 -14.37 -1.28 10.04
C ASP A 43 -13.61 -1.30 8.71
N GLY A 44 -13.59 -0.16 8.01
CA GLY A 44 -12.97 -0.05 6.67
C GLY A 44 -11.45 -0.31 6.66
N ILE A 45 -10.72 0.06 7.71
CA ILE A 45 -9.29 -0.23 7.84
C ILE A 45 -9.07 -1.72 8.04
N VAL A 46 -9.89 -2.38 8.86
CA VAL A 46 -9.83 -3.83 9.07
C VAL A 46 -10.13 -4.58 7.77
N LEU A 47 -11.14 -4.14 7.00
CA LEU A 47 -11.43 -4.72 5.68
C LEU A 47 -10.23 -4.60 4.72
N TYR A 48 -9.58 -3.44 4.66
CA TYR A 48 -8.38 -3.24 3.83
C TYR A 48 -7.23 -4.17 4.24
N ARG A 49 -6.94 -4.26 5.54
CA ARG A 49 -5.89 -5.14 6.06
C ARG A 49 -6.18 -6.60 5.72
N ARG A 50 -7.43 -7.03 5.92
CA ARG A 50 -7.86 -8.39 5.58
C ARG A 50 -7.77 -8.68 4.09
N LEU A 51 -8.10 -7.71 3.23
CA LEU A 51 -7.94 -7.86 1.78
C LEU A 51 -6.47 -8.13 1.44
N CYS A 52 -5.56 -7.30 1.95
CA CYS A 52 -4.12 -7.48 1.72
C CYS A 52 -3.59 -8.82 2.24
N GLN A 53 -4.11 -9.29 3.39
CA GLN A 53 -3.74 -10.58 3.96
C GLN A 53 -4.22 -11.75 3.09
N ILE A 54 -5.48 -11.75 2.65
CA ILE A 54 -6.05 -12.85 1.86
C ILE A 54 -5.41 -12.95 0.47
N THR A 55 -5.03 -11.82 -0.12
CA THR A 55 -4.41 -11.82 -1.45
C THR A 55 -2.89 -11.95 -1.42
N GLY A 56 -2.26 -11.73 -0.27
CA GLY A 56 -0.80 -11.59 -0.16
C GLY A 56 -0.25 -10.33 -0.86
N VAL A 57 -1.10 -9.42 -1.31
CA VAL A 57 -0.73 -8.22 -2.08
C VAL A 57 -0.98 -6.98 -1.24
N ARG A 58 -0.01 -6.07 -1.20
CA ARG A 58 -0.21 -4.74 -0.65
C ARG A 58 -0.93 -3.86 -1.67
N TYR A 59 -2.23 -3.66 -1.47
CA TYR A 59 -3.03 -2.73 -2.26
C TYR A 59 -2.68 -1.28 -1.97
N ASP A 60 -2.98 -0.39 -2.91
CA ASP A 60 -2.85 1.04 -2.72
C ASP A 60 -3.64 1.52 -1.49
N PRO A 61 -3.09 2.43 -0.66
CA PRO A 61 -3.80 2.91 0.53
C PRO A 61 -5.15 3.58 0.25
N CYS A 62 -5.38 4.09 -0.97
CA CYS A 62 -6.67 4.66 -1.36
C CYS A 62 -7.80 3.62 -1.35
N CYS A 63 -7.51 2.32 -1.47
CA CYS A 63 -8.50 1.27 -1.26
C CYS A 63 -9.09 1.30 0.16
N ALA A 64 -8.27 1.63 1.16
CA ALA A 64 -8.76 1.79 2.54
C ALA A 64 -9.69 3.01 2.66
N ASP A 65 -9.37 4.11 1.98
CA ASP A 65 -10.23 5.31 1.94
C ASP A 65 -11.62 4.98 1.34
N VAL A 66 -11.65 4.15 0.29
CA VAL A 66 -12.90 3.65 -0.31
C VAL A 66 -13.68 2.79 0.69
N PHE A 67 -13.03 1.84 1.38
CA PHE A 67 -13.74 0.99 2.35
C PHE A 67 -14.30 1.76 3.53
N ILE A 68 -13.58 2.76 4.05
CA ILE A 68 -14.12 3.65 5.10
C ILE A 68 -15.37 4.36 4.57
N ALA A 69 -15.31 4.95 3.36
CA ALA A 69 -16.44 5.68 2.80
C ALA A 69 -17.69 4.79 2.58
N VAL A 70 -17.47 3.57 2.10
CA VAL A 70 -18.52 2.57 1.82
C VAL A 70 -19.19 2.09 3.11
N VAL A 71 -18.39 1.81 4.15
CA VAL A 71 -18.88 1.40 5.47
C VAL A 71 -19.64 2.54 6.15
N ASP A 72 -19.06 3.75 6.20
CA ASP A 72 -19.71 4.91 6.83
C ASP A 72 -21.04 5.24 6.15
N TYR A 73 -21.09 5.17 4.82
CA TYR A 73 -22.34 5.34 4.07
C TYR A 73 -23.39 4.33 4.52
N MET A 74 -23.05 3.04 4.60
CA MET A 74 -23.98 2.01 5.07
C MET A 74 -24.38 2.17 6.55
N ASN A 75 -23.51 2.75 7.37
CA ASN A 75 -23.80 3.10 8.76
C ASN A 75 -24.62 4.40 8.92
N GLY A 76 -24.98 5.09 7.84
CA GLY A 76 -25.86 6.26 7.88
C GLY A 76 -25.22 7.58 7.50
N ALA A 77 -23.90 7.64 7.25
CA ALA A 77 -23.25 8.87 6.80
C ALA A 77 -23.79 9.32 5.43
N PRO A 78 -23.73 10.63 5.10
CA PRO A 78 -24.06 11.10 3.77
C PRO A 78 -23.08 10.57 2.72
N ALA A 79 -23.55 10.43 1.48
CA ALA A 79 -22.71 10.01 0.37
C ALA A 79 -21.56 11.02 0.13
N ALA A 80 -20.32 10.57 0.32
CA ALA A 80 -19.13 11.39 0.14
C ALA A 80 -18.14 10.71 -0.84
N PRO A 81 -17.36 11.49 -1.60
CA PRO A 81 -16.26 10.93 -2.36
C PRO A 81 -15.19 10.37 -1.41
N TRP A 82 -14.62 9.22 -1.74
CA TRP A 82 -13.67 8.50 -0.90
C TRP A 82 -12.49 9.34 -0.40
N PHE A 83 -11.99 10.29 -1.20
CA PHE A 83 -10.81 11.09 -0.83
C PHE A 83 -11.02 11.97 0.42
N ARG A 84 -12.27 12.24 0.83
CA ARG A 84 -12.55 12.94 2.10
C ARG A 84 -12.08 12.14 3.33
N TYR A 85 -11.91 10.83 3.19
CA TYR A 85 -11.46 9.95 4.26
C TYR A 85 -9.94 9.81 4.35
N THR A 86 -9.18 10.39 3.41
CA THR A 86 -7.71 10.33 3.37
C THR A 86 -7.06 10.76 4.70
N ALA A 87 -7.56 11.84 5.31
CA ALA A 87 -7.03 12.34 6.58
C ALA A 87 -7.28 11.33 7.71
N ARG A 88 -8.50 10.79 7.80
CA ARG A 88 -8.88 9.74 8.77
C ARG A 88 -8.01 8.50 8.62
N ARG A 89 -7.81 8.02 7.38
CA ARG A 89 -6.91 6.89 7.11
C ARG A 89 -5.49 7.19 7.53
N LYS A 90 -4.93 8.37 7.21
CA LYS A 90 -3.56 8.73 7.62
C LYS A 90 -3.39 8.73 9.14
N ALA A 91 -4.41 9.10 9.91
CA ALA A 91 -4.39 9.04 11.36
C ALA A 91 -4.41 7.59 11.90
N LEU A 92 -5.20 6.70 11.28
CA LEU A 92 -5.36 5.30 11.71
C LEU A 92 -4.29 4.34 11.15
N MET A 93 -3.72 4.70 10.00
CA MET A 93 -2.72 3.95 9.26
C MET A 93 -1.66 4.93 8.74
N PRO A 94 -0.79 5.43 9.63
CA PRO A 94 0.30 6.32 9.25
C PRO A 94 1.28 5.56 8.35
N PRO A 95 1.98 6.27 7.44
CA PRO A 95 3.08 5.65 6.72
C PRO A 95 4.13 5.15 7.72
N PRO A 96 4.90 4.10 7.35
CA PRO A 96 6.04 3.71 8.16
C PRO A 96 6.94 4.93 8.38
N ALA A 97 7.48 5.03 9.59
CA ALA A 97 8.44 6.08 9.91
C ALA A 97 9.56 6.09 8.85
N PRO A 98 10.06 7.27 8.45
CA PRO A 98 11.19 7.32 7.54
C PRO A 98 12.33 6.48 8.11
N ALA A 99 12.95 5.65 7.27
CA ALA A 99 14.11 4.88 7.67
C ALA A 99 15.16 5.86 8.22
N LYS A 100 15.62 5.63 9.45
CA LYS A 100 16.75 6.40 10.01
C LYS A 100 17.90 6.29 9.02
N LYS A 101 18.42 7.42 8.53
CA LYS A 101 19.61 7.42 7.66
C LYS A 101 20.71 6.67 8.42
N ARG A 102 21.12 5.51 7.94
CA ARG A 102 22.32 4.84 8.47
C ARG A 102 23.48 5.83 8.28
N PRO A 103 24.28 6.12 9.32
CA PRO A 103 25.46 6.94 9.12
C PRO A 103 26.31 6.28 8.03
N SER A 104 26.75 7.06 7.04
CA SER A 104 27.57 6.56 5.96
C SER A 104 28.95 6.19 6.51
N SER A 105 29.11 4.95 6.96
CA SER A 105 30.42 4.35 7.21
C SER A 105 31.07 4.03 5.87
N ARG A 106 31.49 5.08 5.14
CA ARG A 106 32.41 4.96 4.02
C ARG A 106 33.82 4.88 4.62
N PRO A 107 34.53 3.75 4.52
CA PRO A 107 35.93 3.71 4.95
C PRO A 107 36.73 4.67 4.07
N LYS A 108 37.50 5.58 4.68
CA LYS A 108 38.50 6.38 3.95
C LYS A 108 39.69 5.46 3.60
N ALA A 109 40.03 5.48 2.32
CA ALA A 109 41.27 5.03 1.69
C ALA A 109 41.57 3.51 1.70
N ARG A 110 41.88 3.01 0.50
CA ARG A 110 42.51 1.71 0.23
C ARG A 110 44.03 1.91 0.35
N PRO A 111 44.79 1.08 1.10
CA PRO A 111 46.24 1.19 1.08
C PRO A 111 46.76 0.79 -0.30
N THR A 112 47.61 1.65 -0.88
CA THR A 112 48.31 1.38 -2.14
C THR A 112 49.37 0.31 -1.89
N ARG A 113 49.36 -0.72 -2.74
CA ARG A 113 50.33 -1.81 -2.72
C ARG A 113 51.66 -1.31 -3.32
N PRO A 114 52.83 -1.54 -2.69
CA PRO A 114 54.10 -1.13 -3.28
C PRO A 114 54.49 -2.11 -4.40
N THR A 115 54.90 -1.56 -5.55
CA THR A 115 55.39 -2.29 -6.71
C THR A 115 56.81 -2.78 -6.42
N ALA A 116 57.02 -4.09 -6.45
CA ALA A 116 58.34 -4.70 -6.27
C ALA A 116 59.25 -4.38 -7.47
N ALA A 117 60.44 -3.84 -7.17
CA ALA A 117 61.50 -3.59 -8.14
C ALA A 117 62.06 -4.91 -8.69
N ARG A 118 62.17 -4.99 -10.01
CA ARG A 118 62.76 -6.12 -10.74
C ARG A 118 64.29 -5.98 -10.71
N ALA A 119 64.96 -6.91 -10.04
CA ALA A 119 66.42 -6.98 -10.01
C ALA A 119 66.97 -7.44 -11.37
N SER A 120 67.86 -6.63 -11.95
CA SER A 120 68.71 -6.99 -13.09
C SER A 120 69.85 -7.87 -12.62
N HIS A 121 70.01 -9.05 -13.22
CA HIS A 121 71.20 -9.89 -13.04
C HIS A 121 72.21 -9.61 -14.17
N PRO A 122 73.52 -9.46 -13.88
CA PRO A 122 74.56 -9.35 -14.89
C PRO A 122 75.06 -10.72 -15.39
N ARG A 123 75.84 -10.60 -16.48
CA ARG A 123 76.33 -11.54 -17.48
C ARG A 123 77.60 -12.33 -17.05
N ALA A 124 77.80 -13.54 -17.57
CA ALA A 124 79.09 -14.25 -17.65
C ALA A 124 78.99 -15.37 -18.72
N THR A 125 79.58 -15.22 -19.92
CA THR A 125 80.94 -15.65 -20.39
C THR A 125 81.15 -17.16 -20.55
N SER A 126 81.26 -17.55 -21.83
CA SER A 126 82.13 -18.52 -22.51
C SER A 126 82.75 -19.69 -21.75
N SER A 127 82.71 -20.89 -22.35
CA SER A 127 83.88 -21.50 -23.03
C SER A 127 83.48 -22.65 -23.94
#